data_AF-W1N9Q6-F1
#
_entry.id   AF-W1N9Q6-F1
#
_cell.length_a   1.000
_cell.length_b   1.000
_cell.length_c   1.000
_cell.angle_alpha   90.00
_cell.angle_beta   90.00
_cell.angle_gamma   90.00
#
_symmetry.space_group_name_H-M   'P 1'
#
loop_
_entity.id
_entity.type
_entity.pdbx_description
1 polymer ?
#
loop_
_entity_poly.entity_id
_entity_poly.type
_entity_poly.pdbx_seq_one_letter_code
_entity_poly.pdbx_strand_id
1 'polypeptide(L)'
;MNDQQRLEKLMELRKQRLQRAEHALQEQRHRCQQSAEQLDMLNEQRSALRRAFDDQEQQWFTAGSDGGLSGPELEDMRQAMAQHQQEGMRLDEQQRELDQQYRQQQTTRDERATQWASRVRAHRALELLEQRRNRKHQNRRELLAELEAEDVPPRGGR
;
A
#
# COMPACT_ATOMS: atom_id res chain seq x y z
N MET A 1 29.58 -20.12 -20.49
CA MET A 1 28.73 -18.92 -20.32
C MET A 1 29.64 -17.78 -19.88
N ASN A 2 29.76 -16.71 -20.68
CA ASN A 2 30.66 -15.59 -20.39
C ASN A 2 30.09 -14.76 -19.21
N ASP A 3 30.95 -14.14 -18.40
CA ASP A 3 30.57 -13.27 -17.30
C ASP A 3 29.67 -12.10 -17.74
N GLN A 4 29.66 -11.75 -19.03
CA GLN A 4 28.71 -10.79 -19.60
C GLN A 4 27.27 -11.32 -19.56
N GLN A 5 27.05 -12.51 -20.12
CA GLN A 5 25.74 -13.17 -20.15
C GLN A 5 25.22 -13.45 -18.73
N ARG A 6 26.11 -13.73 -17.78
CA ARG A 6 25.77 -13.88 -16.36
C ARG A 6 25.26 -12.57 -15.74
N LEU A 7 25.91 -11.45 -16.06
CA LEU A 7 25.53 -10.13 -15.55
C LEU A 7 24.19 -9.67 -16.14
N GLU A 8 24.01 -9.78 -17.46
CA GLU A 8 22.76 -9.47 -18.16
C GLU A 8 21.60 -10.30 -17.61
N LYS A 9 21.79 -11.62 -17.44
CA LYS A 9 20.79 -12.50 -16.84
C LYS A 9 20.44 -12.10 -15.40
N LEU A 10 21.43 -11.66 -14.61
CA LEU A 10 21.20 -11.21 -13.25
C LEU A 10 20.44 -9.86 -13.21
N MET A 11 20.71 -8.96 -14.15
CA MET A 11 19.99 -7.70 -14.29
C MET A 11 18.53 -7.92 -14.62
N GLU A 12 18.25 -8.75 -15.62
CA GLU A 12 16.88 -9.06 -16.03
C GLU A 12 16.09 -9.70 -14.88
N LEU A 13 16.72 -10.66 -14.17
CA LEU A 13 16.11 -11.26 -12.98
C LEU A 13 15.82 -10.24 -11.87
N ARG A 14 16.72 -9.28 -11.64
CA ARG A 14 16.49 -8.22 -10.63
C ARG A 14 15.41 -7.24 -11.05
N LYS A 15 15.35 -6.88 -12.34
CA LYS A 15 14.30 -6.03 -12.91
C LYS A 15 12.92 -6.68 -12.72
N GLN A 16 12.78 -7.95 -13.06
CA GLN A 16 11.53 -8.70 -12.85
C GLN A 16 11.13 -8.78 -11.36
N ARG A 17 12.10 -9.02 -10.47
CA ARG A 17 11.85 -9.03 -9.02
C ARG A 17 11.44 -7.66 -8.49
N LEU A 18 12.00 -6.57 -9.04
CA LEU A 18 11.62 -5.21 -8.70
C LEU A 18 10.19 -4.90 -9.13
N GLN A 19 9.83 -5.23 -10.38
CA GLN A 19 8.47 -5.06 -10.89
C GLN A 19 7.43 -5.82 -10.06
N ARG A 20 7.73 -7.07 -9.67
CA ARG A 20 6.84 -7.84 -8.77
C ARG A 20 6.69 -7.21 -7.40
N ALA A 21 7.78 -6.69 -6.83
CA ALA A 21 7.74 -6.02 -5.53
C ALA A 21 6.96 -4.70 -5.60
N GLU A 22 7.08 -3.96 -6.71
CA GLU A 22 6.33 -2.73 -6.96
C GLU A 22 4.83 -3.01 -7.10
N HIS A 23 4.45 -4.01 -7.91
CA HIS A 23 3.06 -4.43 -8.03
C HIS A 23 2.48 -4.86 -6.68
N ALA A 24 3.20 -5.67 -5.91
CA ALA A 24 2.75 -6.10 -4.59
C ALA A 24 2.56 -4.91 -3.61
N LEU A 25 3.41 -3.88 -3.70
CA LEU A 25 3.26 -2.67 -2.90
C LEU A 25 2.05 -1.84 -3.34
N GLN A 26 1.82 -1.70 -4.65
CA GLN A 26 0.66 -0.99 -5.20
C GLN A 26 -0.65 -1.66 -4.80
N GLU A 27 -0.73 -2.99 -4.96
CA GLU A 27 -1.88 -3.79 -4.53
C GLU A 27 -2.14 -3.61 -3.03
N GLN A 28 -1.08 -3.63 -2.21
CA GLN A 28 -1.21 -3.45 -0.77
C GLN A 28 -1.68 -2.03 -0.39
N ARG A 29 -1.25 -1.00 -1.12
CA ARG A 29 -1.75 0.38 -0.94
C ARG A 29 -3.23 0.47 -1.26
N HIS A 30 -3.67 -0.18 -2.34
CA HIS A 30 -5.08 -0.23 -2.71
C HIS A 30 -5.92 -0.90 -1.61
N ARG A 31 -5.47 -2.03 -1.06
CA ARG A 31 -6.14 -2.68 0.08
C ARG A 31 -6.23 -1.78 1.31
N CYS A 32 -5.16 -1.05 1.64
CA CYS A 32 -5.19 -0.09 2.75
C CYS A 32 -6.24 1.01 2.51
N GLN A 33 -6.32 1.52 1.29
CA GLN A 33 -7.31 2.54 0.92
C GLN A 33 -8.73 2.00 1.06
N GLN A 34 -9.01 0.79 0.55
CA GLN A 34 -10.32 0.15 0.68
C GLN A 34 -10.72 -0.06 2.15
N SER A 35 -9.79 -0.50 3.01
CA SER A 35 -10.06 -0.63 4.44
C SER A 35 -10.33 0.72 5.12
N ALA A 36 -9.66 1.79 4.71
CA ALA A 36 -9.94 3.13 5.22
C ALA A 36 -11.34 3.61 4.80
N GLU A 37 -11.71 3.42 3.53
CA GLU A 37 -13.05 3.73 3.02
C GLU A 37 -14.14 2.95 3.77
N GLN A 38 -13.89 1.68 4.11
CA GLN A 38 -14.82 0.87 4.92
C GLN A 38 -14.99 1.42 6.34
N LEU A 39 -13.91 1.87 6.98
CA LEU A 39 -13.97 2.50 8.31
C LEU A 39 -14.74 3.83 8.26
N ASP A 40 -14.53 4.63 7.21
CA ASP A 40 -15.24 5.89 7.02
C ASP A 40 -16.74 5.65 6.84
N MET A 41 -17.14 4.69 5.99
CA MET A 41 -18.55 4.29 5.84
C MET A 41 -19.17 3.81 7.15
N LEU A 42 -18.42 3.04 7.97
CA LEU A 42 -18.91 2.59 9.26
C LEU A 42 -19.11 3.77 10.23
N ASN A 43 -18.20 4.75 10.23
CA ASN A 43 -18.34 5.97 11.03
C ASN A 43 -19.57 6.79 10.62
N GLU A 44 -19.87 6.86 9.32
CA GLU A 44 -21.09 7.48 8.82
C GLU A 44 -22.34 6.75 9.31
N GLN A 45 -22.37 5.41 9.23
CA GLN A 45 -23.47 4.59 9.73
C GLN A 45 -23.70 4.79 11.23
N ARG A 46 -22.63 4.79 12.04
CA ARG A 46 -22.71 5.07 13.48
C ARG A 46 -23.28 6.46 13.76
N SER A 47 -22.82 7.46 13.00
CA SER A 47 -23.29 8.84 13.15
C SER A 47 -24.74 9.01 12.73
N ALA A 48 -25.21 8.24 11.74
CA ALA A 48 -26.60 8.23 11.32
C ALA A 48 -27.50 7.54 12.34
N LEU A 49 -27.08 6.37 12.84
CA LEU A 49 -27.79 5.64 13.91
C LEU A 49 -27.95 6.52 15.14
N ARG A 50 -26.87 7.20 15.56
CA ARG A 50 -26.91 8.10 16.72
C ARG A 50 -27.89 9.26 16.53
N ARG A 51 -27.84 9.91 15.38
CA ARG A 51 -28.77 11.02 15.05
C ARG A 51 -30.21 10.55 15.03
N ALA A 52 -30.49 9.41 14.40
CA ALA A 52 -31.83 8.83 14.37
C ALA A 52 -32.35 8.52 15.78
N PHE A 53 -31.49 8.02 16.67
CA PHE A 53 -31.84 7.77 18.06
C PHE A 53 -32.07 9.06 18.85
N ASP A 54 -31.21 10.07 18.72
CA ASP A 54 -31.39 11.37 19.38
C ASP A 54 -32.71 12.03 18.93
N ASP A 55 -33.05 11.95 17.64
CA ASP A 55 -34.33 12.46 17.10
C ASP A 55 -35.54 11.70 17.69
N GLN A 56 -35.44 10.38 17.81
CA GLN A 56 -36.49 9.54 18.36
C GLN A 56 -36.65 9.75 19.88
N GLU A 57 -35.56 9.92 20.61
CA GLU A 57 -35.55 10.25 22.04
C GLU A 57 -36.22 11.60 22.29
N GLN A 58 -35.94 12.59 21.46
CA GLN A 58 -36.58 13.91 21.54
C GLN A 58 -38.11 13.83 21.30
N GLN A 59 -38.55 12.97 20.38
CA GLN A 59 -39.98 12.73 20.14
C GLN A 59 -40.66 12.13 21.36
N TRP A 60 -40.07 11.11 21.99
CA TRP A 60 -40.60 10.52 23.22
C TRP A 60 -40.64 11.51 24.38
N PHE A 61 -39.60 12.34 24.53
CA PHE A 61 -39.56 13.38 25.54
C PHE A 61 -40.70 14.40 25.35
N THR A 62 -40.91 14.84 24.11
CA THR A 62 -41.98 15.80 23.77
C THR A 62 -43.36 15.20 24.02
N ALA A 63 -43.61 13.96 23.55
CA ALA A 63 -44.87 13.25 23.80
C ALA A 63 -45.13 13.02 25.30
N GLY A 64 -44.08 12.74 26.07
CA GLY A 64 -44.16 12.62 27.53
C GLY A 64 -44.53 13.93 28.22
N SER A 65 -44.14 15.08 27.67
CA SER A 65 -44.45 16.40 28.23
C SER A 65 -45.88 16.89 27.95
N ASP A 66 -46.48 16.50 26.83
CA ASP A 66 -47.80 16.98 26.38
C ASP A 66 -48.99 16.17 26.93
N GLY A 67 -48.74 15.01 27.55
CA GLY A 67 -49.82 14.17 28.09
C GLY A 67 -49.39 12.90 28.82
N GLY A 68 -48.08 12.61 28.87
CA GLY A 68 -47.54 11.34 29.36
C GLY A 68 -47.68 10.23 28.32
N LEU A 69 -46.68 9.34 28.28
CA LEU A 69 -46.72 8.16 27.40
C LEU A 69 -47.69 7.12 27.96
N SER A 70 -48.50 6.55 27.08
CA SER A 70 -49.35 5.39 27.40
C SER A 70 -48.51 4.12 27.59
N GLY A 71 -49.10 3.10 28.23
CA GLY A 71 -48.43 1.81 28.45
C GLY A 71 -47.84 1.17 27.19
N PRO A 72 -48.58 1.12 26.06
CA PRO A 72 -48.05 0.65 24.78
C PRO A 72 -46.89 1.51 24.26
N GLU A 73 -46.98 2.84 24.32
CA GLU A 73 -45.92 3.74 23.86
C GLU A 73 -44.63 3.62 24.69
N LEU A 74 -44.76 3.37 26.00
CA LEU A 74 -43.62 3.07 26.87
C LEU A 74 -42.93 1.75 26.50
N GLU A 75 -43.69 0.75 26.07
CA GLU A 75 -43.14 -0.53 25.64
C GLU A 75 -42.47 -0.41 24.26
N ASP A 76 -43.08 0.31 23.32
CA ASP A 76 -42.48 0.62 22.02
C ASP A 76 -41.16 1.39 22.19
N MET A 77 -41.14 2.36 23.10
CA MET A 77 -39.94 3.10 23.47
C MET A 77 -38.83 2.17 24.00
N ARG A 78 -39.17 1.26 24.92
CA ARG A 78 -38.21 0.28 25.46
C ARG A 78 -37.65 -0.64 24.38
N GLN A 79 -38.51 -1.12 23.49
CA GLN A 79 -38.08 -1.99 22.38
C GLN A 79 -37.15 -1.25 21.43
N ALA A 80 -37.47 -0.02 21.05
CA ALA A 80 -36.61 0.80 20.20
C ALA A 80 -35.25 1.10 20.85
N MET A 81 -35.21 1.40 22.17
CA MET A 81 -33.94 1.55 22.90
C MET A 81 -33.11 0.26 22.88
N ALA A 82 -33.73 -0.90 23.11
CA ALA A 82 -33.05 -2.18 23.08
C ALA A 82 -32.49 -2.49 21.68
N GLN A 83 -33.25 -2.21 20.62
CA GLN A 83 -32.81 -2.35 19.23
C GLN A 83 -31.62 -1.44 18.92
N HIS A 84 -31.70 -0.16 19.29
CA HIS A 84 -30.59 0.78 19.10
C HIS A 84 -29.32 0.35 19.83
N GLN A 85 -29.43 -0.16 21.07
CA GLN A 85 -28.29 -0.70 21.81
C GLN A 85 -27.68 -1.93 21.11
N GLN A 86 -28.51 -2.86 20.63
CA GLN A 86 -28.03 -4.03 19.88
C GLN A 86 -27.32 -3.63 18.60
N GLU A 87 -27.88 -2.70 17.83
CA GLU A 87 -27.26 -2.23 16.60
C GLU A 87 -25.96 -1.45 16.88
N GLY A 88 -25.93 -0.63 17.93
CA GLY A 88 -24.72 0.05 18.40
C GLY A 88 -23.60 -0.93 18.76
N MET A 89 -23.91 -1.99 19.51
CA MET A 89 -22.93 -3.04 19.83
C MET A 89 -22.43 -3.76 18.58
N ARG A 90 -23.31 -4.06 17.62
CA ARG A 90 -22.93 -4.67 16.33
C ARG A 90 -21.96 -3.78 15.56
N LEU A 91 -22.23 -2.47 15.48
CA LEU A 91 -21.35 -1.53 14.79
C LEU A 91 -20.01 -1.35 15.53
N ASP A 92 -20.00 -1.39 16.87
CA ASP A 92 -18.77 -1.37 17.67
C ASP A 92 -17.90 -2.61 17.42
N GLU A 93 -18.50 -3.80 17.35
CA GLU A 93 -17.79 -5.04 17.02
C GLU A 93 -17.19 -4.97 15.61
N GLN A 94 -17.99 -4.56 14.62
CA GLN A 94 -17.53 -4.36 13.25
C GLN A 94 -16.37 -3.35 13.17
N GLN A 95 -16.42 -2.27 13.97
CA GLN A 95 -15.33 -1.30 13.98
C GLN A 95 -14.04 -1.91 14.50
N ARG A 96 -14.09 -2.67 15.60
CA ARG A 96 -12.90 -3.31 16.16
C ARG A 96 -12.27 -4.28 15.16
N GLU A 97 -13.09 -5.05 14.45
CA GLU A 97 -12.63 -5.97 13.41
C GLU A 97 -11.96 -5.22 12.25
N LEU A 98 -12.61 -4.18 11.72
CA LEU A 98 -12.07 -3.37 10.62
C LEU A 98 -10.80 -2.61 11.03
N ASP A 99 -10.74 -2.07 12.25
CA ASP A 99 -9.54 -1.41 12.78
C ASP A 99 -8.37 -2.39 12.88
N GLN A 100 -8.63 -3.61 13.35
CA GLN A 100 -7.61 -4.66 13.41
C GLN A 100 -7.11 -5.02 12.01
N GLN A 101 -8.03 -5.23 11.06
CA GLN A 101 -7.69 -5.53 9.68
C GLN A 101 -6.90 -4.38 9.05
N TYR A 102 -7.32 -3.13 9.25
CA TYR A 102 -6.64 -1.95 8.72
C TYR A 102 -5.20 -1.83 9.24
N ARG A 103 -4.98 -2.03 10.55
CA ARG A 103 -3.63 -2.07 11.14
C ARG A 103 -2.76 -3.19 10.56
N GLN A 104 -3.34 -4.37 10.30
CA GLN A 104 -2.63 -5.46 9.62
C GLN A 104 -2.25 -5.07 8.19
N GLN A 105 -3.16 -4.44 7.43
CA GLN A 105 -2.88 -3.98 6.08
C GLN A 105 -1.78 -2.90 6.07
N GLN A 106 -1.79 -1.97 7.02
CA GLN A 106 -0.73 -0.95 7.18
C GLN A 106 0.63 -1.59 7.47
N THR A 107 0.68 -2.53 8.41
CA THR A 107 1.92 -3.28 8.72
C THR A 107 2.46 -3.98 7.47
N THR A 108 1.58 -4.69 6.75
CA THR A 108 1.98 -5.38 5.51
C THR A 108 2.44 -4.41 4.43
N ARG A 109 1.83 -3.23 4.32
CA ARG A 109 2.27 -2.17 3.39
C ARG A 109 3.69 -1.72 3.70
N ASP A 110 4.02 -1.52 4.97
CA ASP A 110 5.33 -1.03 5.38
C ASP A 110 6.42 -2.10 5.18
N GLU A 111 6.08 -3.38 5.40
CA GLU A 111 6.94 -4.51 5.04
C GLU A 111 7.19 -4.57 3.53
N ARG A 112 6.14 -4.43 2.70
CA ARG A 112 6.25 -4.41 1.23
C ARG A 112 7.08 -3.22 0.75
N ALA A 113 6.91 -2.04 1.36
CA ALA A 113 7.70 -0.86 1.05
C ALA A 113 9.19 -1.08 1.34
N THR A 114 9.49 -1.69 2.49
CA THR A 114 10.86 -2.05 2.87
C THR A 114 11.48 -3.06 1.90
N GLN A 115 10.71 -4.09 1.51
CA GLN A 115 11.13 -5.08 0.51
C GLN A 115 11.41 -4.42 -0.84
N TRP A 116 10.50 -3.57 -1.33
CA TRP A 116 10.66 -2.83 -2.58
C TRP A 116 11.91 -1.93 -2.54
N ALA A 117 12.09 -1.15 -1.47
CA ALA A 117 13.26 -0.28 -1.31
C ALA A 117 14.58 -1.06 -1.31
N SER A 118 14.60 -2.24 -0.67
CA SER A 118 15.76 -3.16 -0.72
C SER A 118 16.04 -3.64 -2.14
N ARG A 119 15.01 -4.01 -2.91
CA ARG A 119 15.14 -4.42 -4.31
C ARG A 119 15.62 -3.29 -5.21
N VAL A 120 15.13 -2.06 -5.02
CA VAL A 120 15.59 -0.87 -5.74
C VAL A 120 17.09 -0.65 -5.51
N ARG A 121 17.53 -0.65 -4.25
CA ARG A 121 18.96 -0.50 -3.91
C ARG A 121 19.82 -1.59 -4.55
N ALA A 122 19.36 -2.84 -4.50
CA ALA A 122 20.06 -3.95 -5.13
C ALA A 122 20.11 -3.83 -6.65
N HIS A 123 19.05 -3.37 -7.31
CA HIS A 123 19.04 -3.15 -8.75
C HIS A 123 20.04 -2.05 -9.14
N ARG A 124 19.99 -0.90 -8.46
CA ARG A 124 20.89 0.23 -8.69
C ARG A 124 22.36 -0.13 -8.47
N ALA A 125 22.66 -0.93 -7.45
CA ALA A 125 24.02 -1.43 -7.22
C ALA A 125 24.52 -2.28 -8.40
N LEU A 126 23.63 -3.03 -9.05
CA LEU A 126 24.00 -3.84 -10.21
C LEU A 126 24.22 -3.00 -11.48
N GLU A 127 23.38 -1.98 -11.70
CA GLU A 127 23.57 -1.01 -12.79
C GLU A 127 24.92 -0.29 -12.66
N LEU A 128 25.31 0.10 -11.45
CA LEU A 128 26.62 0.72 -11.19
C LEU A 128 27.79 -0.24 -11.50
N LEU A 129 27.64 -1.53 -11.21
CA LEU A 129 28.64 -2.54 -11.56
C LEU A 129 28.76 -2.74 -13.07
N GLU A 130 27.63 -2.75 -13.78
CA GLU A 130 27.60 -2.82 -15.24
C GLU A 130 28.28 -1.60 -15.87
N GLN A 131 27.96 -0.38 -15.41
CA GLN A 131 28.58 0.85 -15.90
C GLN A 131 30.10 0.85 -15.69
N ARG A 132 30.57 0.45 -14.49
CA ARG A 132 32.01 0.33 -14.21
C ARG A 132 32.70 -0.67 -15.12
N ARG A 133 32.05 -1.81 -15.38
CA ARG A 133 32.57 -2.83 -16.29
C ARG A 133 32.66 -2.30 -17.72
N ASN A 134 31.59 -1.65 -18.22
CA ASN A 134 31.56 -1.10 -19.58
C ASN A 134 32.65 -0.05 -19.77
N ARG A 135 32.86 0.82 -18.78
CA ARG A 135 33.96 1.78 -18.77
C ARG A 135 35.32 1.10 -18.82
N LYS A 136 35.54 0.03 -18.05
CA LYS A 136 36.79 -0.74 -18.08
C LYS A 136 37.04 -1.36 -19.46
N HIS A 137 36.01 -1.90 -20.10
CA HIS A 137 36.12 -2.47 -21.46
C HIS A 137 36.41 -1.39 -22.50
N GLN A 138 35.77 -0.23 -22.39
CA GLN A 138 36.03 0.91 -23.26
C GLN A 138 37.50 1.37 -23.14
N ASN A 139 37.98 1.62 -21.92
CA ASN A 139 39.38 2.01 -21.70
C ASN A 139 40.37 0.97 -22.27
N ARG A 140 40.06 -0.33 -22.16
CA ARG A 140 40.90 -1.38 -22.75
C ARG A 140 40.90 -1.34 -24.28
N ARG A 141 39.76 -1.03 -24.91
CA ARG A 141 39.67 -0.87 -26.37
C ARG A 141 40.43 0.36 -26.85
N GLU A 142 40.33 1.47 -26.11
CA GLU A 142 41.09 2.70 -26.39
C GLU A 142 42.60 2.43 -26.29
N LEU A 143 43.07 1.79 -25.21
CA LEU A 143 44.48 1.40 -25.06
C LEU A 143 44.97 0.49 -26.20
N LEU A 144 44.18 -0.51 -26.60
CA LEU A 144 44.55 -1.39 -27.72
C LEU A 144 44.62 -0.62 -29.04
N ALA A 145 43.70 0.32 -29.28
CA ALA A 145 43.71 1.15 -30.47
C ALA A 145 44.92 2.11 -30.51
N GLU A 146 45.33 2.65 -29.36
CA GLU A 146 46.56 3.46 -29.24
C GLU A 146 47.81 2.62 -29.53
N LEU A 147 47.93 1.43 -28.95
CA LEU A 147 49.04 0.50 -29.21
C LEU A 147 49.10 0.09 -30.70
N GLU A 148 47.95 -0.25 -31.30
CA GLU A 148 47.86 -0.57 -32.73
C GLU A 148 48.29 0.61 -33.61
N ALA A 149 47.99 1.85 -33.21
CA ALA A 149 48.40 3.05 -33.93
C ALA A 149 49.91 3.32 -33.84
N GLU A 150 50.54 3.03 -32.70
CA GLU A 150 52.00 3.13 -32.51
C GLU A 150 52.76 2.03 -33.28
N ASP A 151 52.19 0.83 -33.38
CA ASP A 151 52.78 -0.31 -34.10
C ASP A 151 52.61 -0.24 -35.64
N VAL A 152 51.95 0.79 -36.19
CA VAL A 152 51.87 0.98 -37.65
C VAL A 152 53.24 1.44 -38.17
N PRO A 153 53.97 0.64 -38.97
CA PRO A 153 55.24 1.09 -39.54
C PRO A 153 54.99 2.30 -40.45
N PRO A 154 55.87 3.32 -40.45
CA PRO A 154 55.73 4.45 -41.34
C PRO A 154 55.65 3.92 -42.77
N ARG A 155 54.55 4.21 -43.47
CA ARG A 155 54.47 4.00 -44.91
C ARG A 155 55.54 4.89 -45.53
N GLY A 156 56.70 4.29 -45.80
CA GLY A 156 57.86 4.94 -46.37
C GLY A 156 57.44 5.77 -47.58
N GLY A 157 57.77 7.06 -47.50
CA GLY A 157 57.60 8.00 -48.58
C GLY A 157 58.40 7.57 -49.81
N ARG A 158 57.83 7.88 -50.97
CA ARG A 158 58.60 8.00 -52.22
C ARG A 158 59.40 9.29 -52.20
#